data_AF-A0A8B3S1S1-F1
#
_entry.id   AF-A0A8B3S1S1-F1
#
_cell.length_a   1.000
_cell.length_b   1.000
_cell.length_c   1.000
_cell.angle_alpha   90.00
_cell.angle_beta   90.00
_cell.angle_gamma   90.00
#
_symmetry.space_group_name_H-M   'P 1'
#
loop_
_entity.id
_entity.type
_entity.pdbx_description
1 polymer ?
#
loop_
_entity_poly.entity_id
_entity_poly.type
_entity_poly.pdbx_seq_one_letter_code
_entity_poly.pdbx_strand_id
1 'polypeptide(L)'
;MNGTKIIIIMILVTLALAMPVASAAEWQQFQRNEHIGWTTDVGPVIKPQLAWSHSIGGDGHAGIEGTPIVGDCTTFVLNHTGWLHAFYAKTGEPVWDPVFCNLNPGSFELSTPAYNDGIVYVATSKGNQSIDHGRVTAVHAINGTIREQVDLGQGLEGFQLNTPVTYSGGRIYVGNWKGGVASTDDNGTYYCLDASNVSNVIWNVTASYCTGYYWAGAAIVGEYVIFGDDRANVTCLYKANGTLVDYINASTTYGISAKEIRSSIVWNDEYDRVYFSSKGGYAFAVGFDQESGQFNTSNDWNTPYSIGYSTSTPVVYDNRVYVGYGGFGATGMVYCLNESDGSNIWNTSNLGGVQSSPAVSVWNDSVYIYFTVNNDNGSAYCLEDMGSTYTTRWIWNPPAPDDQYILQGMAISDGMVYFGTDEGYIYALQEETPYDIDIDTSVALNGDVYISWSGNASRKYDIYIADTYPNFAKTPAETGITVNHWTDADASERPNQRYYKVAYSGSVPGIVSDTVGYYNATAECGPDPAYTVLSVPHVINVTDINDVLKYNHAPGQRLDGSGMPWERDYVRVQNPTTGTWETSRLSAAGTWSDSFDLPSDTGFRVYIKSGHTVPTNVVYRMLMRDTLGYLME
;
A
#
# COMPACT_ATOMS: atom_id res chain seq x y z
N MET A 1 25.39 53.56 43.73
CA MET A 1 25.62 53.08 42.35
C MET A 1 25.94 51.60 42.42
N ASN A 2 25.54 50.83 41.40
CA ASN A 2 25.81 49.41 41.19
C ASN A 2 25.14 48.45 42.20
N GLY A 3 24.35 47.46 41.78
CA GLY A 3 23.90 47.16 40.44
C GLY A 3 23.02 45.91 40.42
N THR A 4 21.82 46.02 39.88
CA THR A 4 20.84 44.93 39.78
C THR A 4 21.40 43.75 38.97
N LYS A 5 21.33 42.53 39.52
CA LYS A 5 21.46 41.28 38.75
C LYS A 5 20.24 40.40 38.99
N ILE A 6 19.18 40.67 38.24
CA ILE A 6 18.08 39.72 38.05
C ILE A 6 18.63 38.62 37.13
N ILE A 7 18.70 37.40 37.65
CA ILE A 7 19.07 36.23 36.84
C ILE A 7 17.79 35.77 36.14
N ILE A 8 17.66 36.13 34.86
CA ILE A 8 16.61 35.59 33.98
C ILE A 8 17.05 34.20 33.56
N ILE A 9 16.42 33.17 34.12
CA ILE A 9 16.58 31.79 33.65
C ILE A 9 15.69 31.66 32.39
N MET A 10 16.29 31.76 31.21
CA MET A 10 15.64 31.34 29.97
C MET A 10 15.55 29.82 29.96
N ILE A 11 14.34 29.29 30.19
CA ILE A 11 14.03 27.89 29.87
C ILE A 11 13.81 27.83 28.36
N LEU A 12 14.82 27.40 27.60
CA LEU A 12 14.63 26.98 26.22
C LEU A 12 13.91 25.63 26.24
N VAL A 13 12.63 25.63 25.89
CA VAL A 13 11.89 24.41 25.55
C VAL A 13 12.23 24.06 24.10
N THR A 14 13.28 23.28 23.89
CA THR A 14 13.57 22.68 22.58
C THR A 14 12.61 21.52 22.33
N LEU A 15 11.59 21.76 21.52
CA LEU A 15 10.66 20.74 21.07
C LEU A 15 11.40 19.77 20.14
N ALA A 16 11.78 18.60 20.65
CA ALA A 16 12.35 17.54 19.83
C ALA A 16 11.23 16.94 18.96
N LEU A 17 11.07 17.47 17.75
CA LEU A 17 10.27 16.85 16.70
C LEU A 17 10.97 15.57 16.27
N ALA A 18 10.62 14.45 16.90
CA ALA A 18 10.83 13.14 16.31
C ALA A 18 9.97 13.10 15.04
N MET A 19 10.59 13.34 13.89
CA MET A 19 9.95 13.09 12.61
C MET A 19 9.67 11.58 12.55
N PRO A 20 8.41 11.13 12.42
CA PRO A 20 8.16 9.72 12.18
C PRO A 20 8.87 9.34 10.88
N VAL A 21 9.66 8.27 10.92
CA VAL A 21 10.07 7.60 9.68
C VAL A 21 8.77 7.16 9.02
N ALA A 22 8.46 7.72 7.86
CA ALA A 22 7.25 7.38 7.14
C ALA A 22 7.33 5.89 6.76
N SER A 23 6.55 5.06 7.46
CA SER A 23 6.23 3.73 6.95
C SER A 23 5.41 3.90 5.68
N ALA A 24 5.64 3.05 4.68
CA ALA A 24 4.80 2.97 3.51
C ALA A 24 3.33 2.77 3.93
N ALA A 25 2.41 3.36 3.17
CA ALA A 25 1.00 3.21 3.41
C ALA A 25 0.56 1.78 3.08
N GLU A 26 0.01 1.10 4.08
CA GLU A 26 -0.60 -0.20 3.88
C GLU A 26 -1.93 -0.10 3.12
N TRP A 27 -2.29 -1.19 2.45
CA TRP A 27 -3.55 -1.40 1.73
C TRP A 27 -4.25 -2.61 2.32
N GLN A 28 -4.56 -2.52 3.62
CA GLN A 28 -4.89 -3.64 4.49
C GLN A 28 -6.19 -4.36 4.10
N GLN A 29 -7.12 -3.68 3.44
CA GLN A 29 -8.40 -4.26 3.00
C GLN A 29 -8.87 -3.60 1.70
N PHE A 30 -10.03 -4.00 1.18
CA PHE A 30 -10.62 -3.40 -0.01
C PHE A 30 -10.72 -1.86 0.14
N GLN A 31 -10.36 -1.12 -0.92
CA GLN A 31 -10.20 0.34 -0.87
C GLN A 31 -9.36 0.84 0.32
N ARG A 32 -8.25 0.14 0.58
CA ARG A 32 -7.18 0.44 1.54
C ARG A 32 -7.53 0.19 3.01
N ASN A 33 -8.61 0.76 3.51
CA ASN A 33 -9.01 0.74 4.92
C ASN A 33 -10.55 0.67 5.04
N GLU A 34 -11.20 1.48 5.90
CA GLU A 34 -12.67 1.59 5.99
C GLU A 34 -13.27 2.33 4.76
N HIS A 35 -12.81 1.96 3.56
CA HIS A 35 -13.23 2.36 2.21
C HIS A 35 -12.91 3.81 1.77
N ILE A 36 -11.78 4.40 2.19
CA ILE A 36 -11.39 5.72 1.64
C ILE A 36 -10.87 5.66 0.19
N GLY A 37 -10.30 4.54 -0.25
CA GLY A 37 -9.86 4.30 -1.62
C GLY A 37 -8.67 5.12 -2.14
N TRP A 38 -8.04 5.94 -1.30
CA TRP A 38 -6.88 6.76 -1.67
C TRP A 38 -5.69 6.66 -0.69
N THR A 39 -4.50 6.99 -1.18
CA THR A 39 -3.23 6.96 -0.44
C THR A 39 -2.27 8.07 -0.86
N THR A 40 -1.28 8.38 -0.02
CA THR A 40 -0.11 9.23 -0.36
C THR A 40 1.07 8.44 -0.90
N ASP A 41 1.02 7.11 -0.84
CA ASP A 41 1.99 6.25 -1.53
C ASP A 41 1.79 6.38 -3.04
N VAL A 42 2.90 6.34 -3.79
CA VAL A 42 2.91 6.47 -5.24
C VAL A 42 3.12 5.10 -5.87
N GLY A 43 2.29 4.72 -6.85
CA GLY A 43 2.57 3.59 -7.74
C GLY A 43 3.40 4.04 -8.95
N PRO A 44 3.62 3.20 -9.98
CA PRO A 44 4.08 3.69 -11.28
C PRO A 44 3.18 4.81 -11.82
N VAL A 45 3.77 5.87 -12.38
CA VAL A 45 3.11 7.08 -12.91
C VAL A 45 3.68 7.54 -14.27
N ILE A 46 4.76 6.95 -14.78
CA ILE A 46 5.29 7.25 -16.11
C ILE A 46 5.37 5.95 -16.94
N LYS A 47 6.12 4.96 -16.48
CA LYS A 47 6.41 3.74 -17.22
C LYS A 47 6.36 2.53 -16.27
N PRO A 48 5.22 1.81 -16.21
CA PRO A 48 5.12 0.63 -15.38
C PRO A 48 5.97 -0.51 -15.96
N GLN A 49 6.81 -1.11 -15.12
CA GLN A 49 7.51 -2.35 -15.40
C GLN A 49 7.02 -3.45 -14.47
N LEU A 50 7.08 -4.71 -14.95
CA LEU A 50 6.79 -5.87 -14.12
C LEU A 50 7.90 -6.04 -13.08
N ALA A 51 7.55 -5.97 -11.79
CA ALA A 51 8.45 -6.30 -10.70
C ALA A 51 8.47 -7.82 -10.46
N TRP A 52 7.28 -8.41 -10.29
CA TRP A 52 7.09 -9.86 -10.13
C TRP A 52 5.66 -10.29 -10.49
N SER A 53 5.47 -11.59 -10.73
CA SER A 53 4.16 -12.20 -10.94
C SER A 53 4.15 -13.68 -10.59
N HIS A 54 2.98 -14.20 -10.19
CA HIS A 54 2.76 -15.64 -9.95
C HIS A 54 1.43 -16.10 -10.51
N SER A 55 1.37 -17.29 -11.10
CA SER A 55 0.11 -17.99 -11.36
C SER A 55 -0.27 -18.83 -10.13
N ILE A 56 -1.43 -18.54 -9.56
CA ILE A 56 -1.99 -19.20 -8.37
C ILE A 56 -3.30 -19.94 -8.65
N GLY A 57 -3.62 -20.13 -9.94
CA GLY A 57 -4.72 -20.97 -10.44
C GLY A 57 -5.95 -20.17 -10.89
N GLY A 58 -6.26 -20.29 -12.18
CA GLY A 58 -7.51 -19.86 -12.81
C GLY A 58 -7.99 -20.89 -13.85
N ASP A 59 -9.17 -20.65 -14.42
CA ASP A 59 -9.75 -21.44 -15.52
C ASP A 59 -10.17 -20.59 -16.74
N GLY A 60 -9.73 -19.33 -16.77
CA GLY A 60 -10.03 -18.34 -17.81
C GLY A 60 -11.43 -17.72 -17.71
N HIS A 61 -12.23 -18.13 -16.71
CA HIS A 61 -13.51 -17.50 -16.34
C HIS A 61 -13.56 -17.14 -14.84
N ALA A 62 -12.57 -17.61 -14.08
CA ALA A 62 -12.40 -17.42 -12.66
C ALA A 62 -10.92 -17.62 -12.29
N GLY A 63 -10.30 -16.66 -11.63
CA GLY A 63 -8.90 -16.68 -11.24
C GLY A 63 -8.67 -15.97 -9.91
N ILE A 64 -8.49 -14.65 -9.95
CA ILE A 64 -8.37 -13.77 -8.78
C ILE A 64 -9.47 -12.71 -8.86
N GLU A 65 -10.59 -12.98 -8.18
CA GLU A 65 -11.80 -12.15 -8.21
C GLU A 65 -11.90 -11.16 -7.04
N GLY A 66 -10.80 -10.97 -6.30
CA GLY A 66 -10.66 -10.02 -5.19
C GLY A 66 -9.41 -9.15 -5.37
N THR A 67 -9.47 -7.88 -4.96
CA THR A 67 -8.27 -7.01 -4.99
C THR A 67 -7.24 -7.57 -4.01
N PRO A 68 -5.97 -7.79 -4.39
CA PRO A 68 -4.91 -8.15 -3.44
C PRO A 68 -4.77 -7.08 -2.36
N ILE A 69 -4.48 -7.48 -1.12
CA ILE A 69 -4.29 -6.56 0.01
C ILE A 69 -2.83 -6.57 0.47
N VAL A 70 -2.36 -5.49 1.08
CA VAL A 70 -0.96 -5.34 1.52
C VAL A 70 -0.90 -4.86 2.96
N GLY A 71 -0.15 -5.57 3.80
CA GLY A 71 0.17 -5.20 5.17
C GLY A 71 1.37 -6.00 5.71
N ASP A 72 2.12 -5.43 6.65
CA ASP A 72 3.41 -5.95 7.17
C ASP A 72 4.34 -6.41 6.02
N CYS A 73 4.53 -5.55 5.01
CA CYS A 73 5.33 -5.85 3.81
C CYS A 73 4.93 -7.13 3.06
N THR A 74 3.69 -7.61 3.23
CA THR A 74 3.19 -8.85 2.64
C THR A 74 1.94 -8.58 1.82
N THR A 75 1.93 -9.06 0.57
CA THR A 75 0.76 -9.07 -0.31
C THR A 75 -0.02 -10.36 -0.10
N PHE A 76 -1.29 -10.26 0.32
CA PHE A 76 -2.20 -11.39 0.46
C PHE A 76 -3.23 -11.40 -0.67
N VAL A 77 -3.51 -12.58 -1.21
CA VAL A 77 -4.45 -12.76 -2.32
C VAL A 77 -5.23 -14.07 -2.19
N LEU A 78 -6.52 -14.01 -2.48
CA LEU A 78 -7.44 -15.16 -2.47
C LEU A 78 -7.73 -15.56 -3.92
N ASN A 79 -7.58 -16.84 -4.26
CA ASN A 79 -8.00 -17.36 -5.56
C ASN A 79 -9.47 -17.82 -5.58
N HIS A 80 -10.04 -17.97 -6.77
CA HIS A 80 -11.45 -18.33 -7.01
C HIS A 80 -11.89 -19.69 -6.42
N THR A 81 -10.96 -20.55 -5.99
CA THR A 81 -11.27 -21.82 -5.32
C THR A 81 -11.20 -21.74 -3.79
N GLY A 82 -10.69 -20.63 -3.24
CA GLY A 82 -10.60 -20.36 -1.80
C GLY A 82 -9.25 -20.70 -1.15
N TRP A 83 -8.15 -20.71 -1.91
CA TRP A 83 -6.80 -20.71 -1.36
C TRP A 83 -6.32 -19.27 -1.16
N LEU A 84 -5.87 -18.96 0.06
CA LEU A 84 -5.14 -17.73 0.38
C LEU A 84 -3.64 -17.97 0.11
N HIS A 85 -2.99 -16.99 -0.52
CA HIS A 85 -1.56 -16.95 -0.77
C HIS A 85 -0.96 -15.69 -0.13
N ALA A 86 0.33 -15.75 0.22
CA ALA A 86 1.09 -14.62 0.73
C ALA A 86 2.46 -14.52 0.07
N PHE A 87 2.82 -13.32 -0.38
CA PHE A 87 4.08 -13.01 -1.03
C PHE A 87 4.72 -11.77 -0.38
N TYR A 88 6.04 -11.73 -0.24
CA TYR A 88 6.72 -10.50 0.16
C TYR A 88 6.48 -9.41 -0.89
N ALA A 89 5.94 -8.27 -0.47
CA ALA A 89 5.39 -7.25 -1.36
C ALA A 89 6.41 -6.73 -2.41
N LYS A 90 7.69 -6.61 -2.03
CA LYS A 90 8.77 -6.16 -2.93
C LYS A 90 9.27 -7.23 -3.90
N THR A 91 9.50 -8.45 -3.41
CA THR A 91 10.21 -9.49 -4.18
C THR A 91 9.30 -10.50 -4.85
N GLY A 92 8.05 -10.61 -4.39
CA GLY A 92 7.14 -11.67 -4.79
C GLY A 92 7.51 -13.04 -4.22
N GLU A 93 8.52 -13.17 -3.37
CA GLU A 93 8.88 -14.47 -2.80
C GLU A 93 7.76 -14.97 -1.86
N PRO A 94 7.33 -16.25 -1.93
CA PRO A 94 6.30 -16.79 -1.05
C PRO A 94 6.69 -16.71 0.43
N VAL A 95 5.79 -16.24 1.28
CA VAL A 95 6.02 -16.18 2.75
C VAL A 95 5.75 -17.55 3.39
N TRP A 96 4.76 -18.28 2.88
CA TRP A 96 4.36 -19.60 3.38
C TRP A 96 3.58 -20.41 2.33
N ASP A 97 3.41 -21.72 2.57
CA ASP A 97 2.62 -22.62 1.71
C ASP A 97 1.12 -22.21 1.71
N PRO A 98 0.43 -22.16 0.55
CA PRO A 98 -0.94 -21.65 0.44
C PRO A 98 -1.95 -22.29 1.40
N VAL A 99 -2.88 -21.48 1.91
CA VAL A 99 -3.80 -21.85 2.99
C VAL A 99 -5.22 -21.98 2.46
N PHE A 100 -5.76 -23.20 2.49
CA PHE A 100 -7.13 -23.45 2.07
C PHE A 100 -8.12 -22.91 3.12
N CYS A 101 -8.81 -21.82 2.78
CA CYS A 101 -9.71 -21.12 3.70
C CYS A 101 -11.19 -21.51 3.54
N ASN A 102 -11.48 -22.46 2.64
CA ASN A 102 -12.82 -22.88 2.24
C ASN A 102 -13.26 -24.22 2.88
N LEU A 103 -14.49 -24.65 2.60
CA LEU A 103 -15.01 -25.98 2.94
C LEU A 103 -14.66 -27.02 1.88
N ASN A 104 -14.86 -26.64 0.62
CA ASN A 104 -14.64 -27.42 -0.58
C ASN A 104 -14.16 -26.44 -1.67
N PRO A 105 -13.40 -26.89 -2.70
CA PRO A 105 -12.95 -25.99 -3.75
C PRO A 105 -14.14 -25.23 -4.37
N GLY A 106 -14.05 -23.91 -4.33
CA GLY A 106 -15.00 -23.01 -4.98
C GLY A 106 -14.79 -22.95 -6.49
N SER A 107 -15.60 -22.13 -7.14
CA SER A 107 -15.49 -21.80 -8.57
C SER A 107 -15.49 -20.30 -8.85
N PHE A 108 -15.74 -19.46 -7.84
CA PHE A 108 -15.90 -18.01 -7.98
C PHE A 108 -15.96 -17.33 -6.59
N GLU A 109 -14.85 -17.28 -5.87
CA GLU A 109 -14.78 -16.57 -4.57
C GLU A 109 -14.52 -15.07 -4.77
N LEU A 110 -15.49 -14.23 -4.41
CA LEU A 110 -15.49 -12.79 -4.67
C LEU A 110 -15.07 -11.91 -3.49
N SER A 111 -14.92 -12.48 -2.29
CA SER A 111 -14.61 -11.70 -1.09
C SER A 111 -13.15 -11.27 -1.07
N THR A 112 -12.90 -9.96 -1.18
CA THR A 112 -11.58 -9.41 -0.89
C THR A 112 -11.28 -9.58 0.61
N PRO A 113 -10.14 -10.20 1.00
CA PRO A 113 -9.76 -10.34 2.40
C PRO A 113 -9.53 -8.99 3.11
N ALA A 114 -9.38 -9.04 4.43
CA ALA A 114 -8.88 -7.92 5.24
C ALA A 114 -7.69 -8.35 6.10
N TYR A 115 -6.74 -7.46 6.32
CA TYR A 115 -5.59 -7.61 7.20
C TYR A 115 -5.69 -6.62 8.36
N ASN A 116 -5.24 -7.02 9.55
CA ASN A 116 -4.93 -6.12 10.66
C ASN A 116 -4.07 -6.86 11.70
N ASP A 117 -2.97 -6.24 12.15
CA ASP A 117 -2.17 -6.64 13.33
C ASP A 117 -1.81 -8.15 13.32
N GLY A 118 -1.11 -8.58 12.26
CA GLY A 118 -0.64 -9.95 12.10
C GLY A 118 -1.72 -10.99 11.74
N ILE A 119 -2.97 -10.59 11.49
CA ILE A 119 -4.08 -11.49 11.13
C ILE A 119 -4.70 -11.10 9.79
N VAL A 120 -4.91 -12.11 8.93
CA VAL A 120 -5.70 -12.01 7.69
C VAL A 120 -7.06 -12.69 7.91
N TYR A 121 -8.14 -12.00 7.56
CA TYR A 121 -9.52 -12.45 7.64
C TYR A 121 -10.05 -12.71 6.24
N VAL A 122 -10.45 -13.95 5.98
CA VAL A 122 -10.89 -14.43 4.67
C VAL A 122 -12.33 -14.93 4.76
N ALA A 123 -13.19 -14.52 3.84
CA ALA A 123 -14.52 -15.11 3.67
C ALA A 123 -14.59 -15.92 2.37
N THR A 124 -15.21 -17.10 2.42
CA THR A 124 -15.37 -18.03 1.28
C THR A 124 -16.73 -18.71 1.33
N SER A 125 -17.18 -19.31 0.21
CA SER A 125 -18.55 -19.84 0.12
C SER A 125 -18.80 -20.89 -0.97
N LYS A 126 -17.72 -21.53 -1.45
CA LYS A 126 -17.70 -22.44 -2.61
C LYS A 126 -18.15 -21.78 -3.94
N GLY A 127 -18.09 -20.44 -4.02
CA GLY A 127 -18.48 -19.64 -5.20
C GLY A 127 -19.82 -20.03 -5.82
N ASN A 128 -19.92 -19.94 -7.15
CA ASN A 128 -21.19 -20.10 -7.88
C ASN A 128 -21.85 -21.49 -7.76
N GLN A 129 -21.13 -22.53 -7.32
CA GLN A 129 -21.68 -23.89 -7.17
C GLN A 129 -22.61 -24.06 -5.96
N SER A 130 -22.60 -23.13 -5.00
CA SER A 130 -23.72 -22.81 -4.08
C SER A 130 -24.55 -23.98 -3.50
N ILE A 131 -23.93 -25.08 -3.04
CA ILE A 131 -24.61 -26.21 -2.37
C ILE A 131 -24.32 -26.31 -0.86
N ASP A 132 -23.70 -25.29 -0.26
CA ASP A 132 -23.23 -25.33 1.12
C ASP A 132 -23.30 -23.93 1.77
N HIS A 133 -22.88 -23.82 3.03
CA HIS A 133 -22.78 -22.57 3.78
C HIS A 133 -21.46 -21.81 3.56
N GLY A 134 -21.41 -20.54 3.95
CA GLY A 134 -20.19 -19.72 3.91
C GLY A 134 -19.24 -20.01 5.06
N ARG A 135 -17.98 -19.58 4.94
CA ARG A 135 -16.95 -19.69 6.00
C ARG A 135 -16.17 -18.38 6.14
N VAL A 136 -15.91 -17.98 7.38
CA VAL A 136 -14.92 -16.93 7.71
C VAL A 136 -13.76 -17.58 8.46
N THR A 137 -12.53 -17.32 8.01
CA THR A 137 -11.29 -17.91 8.50
C THR A 137 -10.32 -16.80 8.90
N ALA A 138 -9.77 -16.87 10.11
CA ALA A 138 -8.69 -16.01 10.57
C ALA A 138 -7.35 -16.75 10.44
N VAL A 139 -6.38 -16.15 9.76
CA VAL A 139 -5.08 -16.73 9.42
C VAL A 139 -3.96 -15.86 9.96
N HIS A 140 -2.95 -16.45 10.59
CA HIS A 140 -1.76 -15.72 11.02
C HIS A 140 -0.91 -15.31 9.81
N ALA A 141 -0.77 -14.00 9.60
CA ALA A 141 -0.05 -13.41 8.47
C ALA A 141 1.41 -13.90 8.35
N ILE A 142 2.08 -14.10 9.48
CA ILE A 142 3.50 -14.46 9.55
C ILE A 142 3.84 -15.90 9.09
N ASN A 143 2.86 -16.81 9.08
CA ASN A 143 3.15 -18.24 8.86
C ASN A 143 2.01 -19.08 8.23
N GLY A 144 0.88 -18.47 7.87
CA GLY A 144 -0.25 -19.14 7.24
C GLY A 144 -1.06 -20.05 8.16
N THR A 145 -0.76 -20.14 9.47
CA THR A 145 -1.53 -21.04 10.33
C THR A 145 -2.91 -20.44 10.63
N ILE A 146 -3.97 -21.21 10.38
CA ILE A 146 -5.33 -20.83 10.76
C ILE A 146 -5.40 -20.70 12.29
N ARG A 147 -5.83 -19.51 12.77
CA ARG A 147 -6.06 -19.21 14.19
C ARG A 147 -7.38 -19.83 14.64
N GLU A 148 -8.46 -19.51 13.91
CA GLU A 148 -9.77 -20.14 14.02
C GLU A 148 -10.61 -19.88 12.75
N GLN A 149 -11.76 -20.55 12.65
CA GLN A 149 -12.71 -20.39 11.55
C GLN A 149 -14.15 -20.60 12.04
N VAL A 150 -15.12 -20.11 11.28
CA VAL A 150 -16.55 -20.27 11.56
C VAL A 150 -17.35 -20.47 10.28
N ASP A 151 -18.40 -21.27 10.39
CA ASP A 151 -19.33 -21.55 9.31
C ASP A 151 -20.59 -20.67 9.47
N LEU A 152 -20.91 -19.87 8.45
CA LEU A 152 -21.99 -18.88 8.44
C LEU A 152 -23.12 -19.29 7.52
N GLY A 153 -24.35 -19.25 8.03
CA GLY A 153 -25.53 -19.64 7.25
C GLY A 153 -25.73 -21.16 7.15
N GLN A 154 -25.37 -21.93 8.18
CA GLN A 154 -25.67 -23.37 8.21
C GLN A 154 -27.16 -23.64 7.99
N GLY A 155 -27.48 -24.50 7.02
CA GLY A 155 -28.85 -24.77 6.58
C GLY A 155 -29.42 -23.79 5.54
N LEU A 156 -28.66 -22.75 5.15
CA LEU A 156 -28.99 -21.84 4.04
C LEU A 156 -28.24 -22.28 2.78
N GLU A 157 -28.78 -23.26 2.05
CA GLU A 157 -28.24 -23.67 0.75
C GLU A 157 -28.32 -22.52 -0.26
N GLY A 158 -27.26 -22.31 -1.04
CA GLY A 158 -27.24 -21.35 -2.15
C GLY A 158 -26.56 -20.01 -1.90
N PHE A 159 -26.04 -19.75 -0.69
CA PHE A 159 -25.51 -18.43 -0.31
C PHE A 159 -24.00 -18.31 -0.48
N GLN A 160 -23.59 -17.17 -1.04
CA GLN A 160 -22.21 -16.79 -1.31
C GLN A 160 -21.81 -15.61 -0.41
N LEU A 161 -20.59 -15.61 0.15
CA LEU A 161 -20.04 -14.47 0.89
C LEU A 161 -19.31 -13.55 -0.10
N ASN A 162 -20.07 -12.62 -0.70
CA ASN A 162 -19.61 -11.82 -1.84
C ASN A 162 -19.25 -10.37 -1.52
N THR A 163 -19.44 -9.90 -0.28
CA THR A 163 -18.90 -8.59 0.12
C THR A 163 -17.40 -8.72 0.36
N PRO A 164 -16.62 -7.64 0.15
CA PRO A 164 -15.32 -7.51 0.80
C PRO A 164 -15.45 -7.76 2.31
N VAL A 165 -14.43 -8.37 2.92
CA VAL A 165 -14.32 -8.42 4.38
C VAL A 165 -13.99 -7.01 4.85
N THR A 166 -14.82 -6.44 5.72
CA THR A 166 -14.50 -5.14 6.36
C THR A 166 -14.01 -5.40 7.78
N TYR A 167 -12.79 -4.97 8.10
CA TYR A 167 -12.28 -4.89 9.46
C TYR A 167 -12.40 -3.45 9.99
N SER A 168 -12.96 -3.30 11.19
CA SER A 168 -12.95 -2.03 11.94
C SER A 168 -13.09 -2.26 13.44
N GLY A 169 -12.28 -1.58 14.25
CA GLY A 169 -12.46 -1.50 15.71
C GLY A 169 -12.58 -2.86 16.43
N GLY A 170 -11.82 -3.86 15.99
CA GLY A 170 -11.87 -5.22 16.54
C GLY A 170 -13.10 -6.05 16.09
N ARG A 171 -13.74 -5.67 14.98
CA ARG A 171 -14.90 -6.38 14.40
C ARG A 171 -14.69 -6.67 12.92
N ILE A 172 -15.28 -7.78 12.48
CA ILE A 172 -15.37 -8.20 11.07
C ILE A 172 -16.82 -8.06 10.61
N TYR A 173 -17.03 -7.53 9.42
CA TYR A 173 -18.34 -7.44 8.77
C TYR A 173 -18.31 -8.11 7.40
N VAL A 174 -19.29 -8.98 7.15
CA VAL A 174 -19.50 -9.67 5.86
C VAL A 174 -20.99 -9.83 5.57
N GLY A 175 -21.38 -9.72 4.31
CA GLY A 175 -22.73 -9.98 3.82
C GLY A 175 -22.78 -11.19 2.90
N ASN A 176 -23.89 -11.93 2.94
CA ASN A 176 -24.16 -13.01 1.99
C ASN A 176 -25.13 -12.60 0.86
N TRP A 177 -25.06 -13.33 -0.24
CA TRP A 177 -25.92 -13.14 -1.41
C TRP A 177 -26.30 -14.49 -2.02
N LYS A 178 -27.51 -14.61 -2.55
CA LYS A 178 -27.98 -15.80 -3.26
C LYS A 178 -28.81 -15.40 -4.47
N GLY A 179 -28.40 -15.86 -5.65
CA GLY A 179 -29.11 -15.58 -6.88
C GLY A 179 -28.46 -16.20 -8.11
N GLY A 180 -29.09 -15.96 -9.25
CA GLY A 180 -28.59 -16.34 -10.57
C GLY A 180 -28.03 -15.16 -11.37
N VAL A 181 -27.94 -15.35 -12.68
CA VAL A 181 -27.38 -14.36 -13.64
C VAL A 181 -28.15 -13.03 -13.67
N ALA A 182 -29.44 -13.03 -13.31
CA ALA A 182 -30.34 -11.89 -13.51
C ALA A 182 -31.16 -11.46 -12.27
N SER A 183 -31.09 -12.19 -11.15
CA SER A 183 -31.91 -11.94 -9.96
C SER A 183 -31.22 -12.39 -8.68
N THR A 184 -31.59 -11.72 -7.58
CA THR A 184 -31.48 -12.27 -6.23
C THR A 184 -32.73 -13.09 -5.93
N ASP A 185 -32.54 -14.27 -5.33
CA ASP A 185 -33.58 -15.30 -5.25
C ASP A 185 -34.01 -15.65 -3.80
N ASP A 186 -33.40 -15.03 -2.79
CA ASP A 186 -33.64 -15.32 -1.36
C ASP A 186 -33.40 -14.07 -0.48
N ASN A 187 -33.49 -14.20 0.85
CA ASN A 187 -33.24 -13.14 1.82
C ASN A 187 -31.80 -13.19 2.37
N GLY A 188 -30.98 -12.22 1.97
CA GLY A 188 -29.60 -12.05 2.43
C GLY A 188 -29.48 -11.77 3.93
N THR A 189 -28.33 -12.11 4.49
CA THR A 189 -27.94 -11.90 5.88
C THR A 189 -26.59 -11.17 5.95
N TYR A 190 -26.54 -10.10 6.73
CA TYR A 190 -25.29 -9.42 7.09
C TYR A 190 -24.85 -9.88 8.49
N TYR A 191 -23.55 -10.07 8.69
CA TYR A 191 -22.94 -10.61 9.90
C TYR A 191 -21.94 -9.62 10.49
N CYS A 192 -21.84 -9.61 11.82
CA CYS A 192 -20.72 -9.00 12.54
C CYS A 192 -20.10 -10.04 13.48
N LEU A 193 -18.78 -10.17 13.41
CA LEU A 193 -18.00 -11.13 14.17
C LEU A 193 -16.91 -10.40 14.96
N ASP A 194 -16.48 -10.99 16.06
CA ASP A 194 -15.38 -10.52 16.88
C ASP A 194 -14.05 -10.81 16.17
N ALA A 195 -13.25 -9.78 15.88
CA ALA A 195 -11.97 -9.98 15.18
C ALA A 195 -10.92 -10.65 16.09
N SER A 196 -11.09 -10.64 17.41
CA SER A 196 -10.20 -11.39 18.32
C SER A 196 -10.47 -12.91 18.29
N ASN A 197 -11.65 -13.33 17.83
CA ASN A 197 -12.04 -14.73 17.66
C ASN A 197 -13.27 -14.80 16.73
N VAL A 198 -13.08 -15.10 15.44
CA VAL A 198 -14.18 -15.07 14.46
C VAL A 198 -15.25 -16.14 14.71
N SER A 199 -14.99 -17.15 15.54
CA SER A 199 -16.05 -18.07 16.00
C SER A 199 -17.08 -17.41 16.92
N ASN A 200 -16.84 -16.19 17.41
CA ASN A 200 -17.80 -15.37 18.14
C ASN A 200 -18.55 -14.42 17.20
N VAL A 201 -19.70 -14.88 16.67
CA VAL A 201 -20.64 -14.04 15.92
C VAL A 201 -21.38 -13.12 16.90
N ILE A 202 -21.13 -11.81 16.83
CA ILE A 202 -21.72 -10.80 17.71
C ILE A 202 -23.20 -10.60 17.36
N TRP A 203 -23.51 -10.48 16.07
CA TRP A 203 -24.87 -10.43 15.56
C TRP A 203 -24.93 -10.88 14.10
N ASN A 204 -26.13 -11.23 13.65
CA ASN A 204 -26.48 -11.40 12.25
C ASN A 204 -27.90 -10.86 12.02
N VAL A 205 -28.13 -10.27 10.84
CA VAL A 205 -29.40 -9.65 10.47
C VAL A 205 -29.79 -10.13 9.09
N THR A 206 -30.79 -11.01 9.02
CA THR A 206 -31.43 -11.42 7.78
C THR A 206 -32.46 -10.38 7.36
N ALA A 207 -32.41 -9.93 6.12
CA ALA A 207 -33.40 -9.00 5.57
C ALA A 207 -34.81 -9.60 5.61
N SER A 208 -35.83 -8.77 5.84
CA SER A 208 -37.24 -9.19 5.85
C SER A 208 -37.86 -9.32 4.46
N TYR A 209 -37.06 -9.15 3.41
CA TYR A 209 -37.43 -9.16 2.00
C TYR A 209 -36.30 -9.76 1.17
N CYS A 210 -36.64 -10.29 -0.02
CA CYS A 210 -35.68 -10.92 -0.92
C CYS A 210 -34.69 -9.88 -1.46
N THR A 211 -33.43 -9.98 -1.03
CA THR A 211 -32.31 -9.05 -1.30
C THR A 211 -31.00 -9.76 -0.94
N GLY A 212 -29.86 -9.16 -1.24
CA GLY A 212 -28.56 -9.70 -0.85
C GLY A 212 -27.43 -8.72 -1.12
N TYR A 213 -26.23 -9.11 -0.71
CA TYR A 213 -25.08 -8.21 -0.60
C TYR A 213 -23.96 -8.64 -1.56
N TYR A 214 -24.15 -8.39 -2.86
CA TYR A 214 -23.18 -8.73 -3.90
C TYR A 214 -22.16 -7.59 -4.04
N TRP A 215 -20.89 -7.79 -3.66
CA TRP A 215 -19.84 -6.76 -3.53
C TRP A 215 -20.16 -5.56 -2.62
N ALA A 216 -21.33 -5.52 -1.98
CA ALA A 216 -21.79 -4.45 -1.10
C ALA A 216 -21.15 -4.51 0.30
N GLY A 217 -19.85 -4.20 0.36
CA GLY A 217 -19.12 -3.96 1.61
C GLY A 217 -19.64 -2.73 2.37
N ALA A 218 -19.30 -2.66 3.66
CA ALA A 218 -19.90 -1.70 4.57
C ALA A 218 -18.94 -0.57 4.97
N ALA A 219 -19.42 0.67 4.98
CA ALA A 219 -18.77 1.77 5.69
C ALA A 219 -19.02 1.64 7.20
N ILE A 220 -18.04 2.04 8.01
CA ILE A 220 -18.17 2.14 9.46
C ILE A 220 -18.06 3.62 9.84
N VAL A 221 -19.04 4.13 10.58
CA VAL A 221 -19.13 5.55 10.92
C VAL A 221 -19.54 5.67 12.38
N GLY A 222 -18.62 6.09 13.25
CA GLY A 222 -18.89 6.19 14.69
C GLY A 222 -19.39 4.86 15.28
N GLU A 223 -20.63 4.82 15.78
CA GLU A 223 -21.28 3.62 16.32
C GLU A 223 -22.12 2.82 15.30
N TYR A 224 -21.99 3.13 14.01
CA TYR A 224 -22.85 2.63 12.94
C TYR A 224 -22.10 1.82 11.88
N VAL A 225 -22.82 0.91 11.23
CA VAL A 225 -22.40 0.16 10.04
C VAL A 225 -23.41 0.40 8.92
N ILE A 226 -22.92 0.73 7.73
CA ILE A 226 -23.75 1.21 6.61
C ILE A 226 -23.43 0.39 5.35
N PHE A 227 -24.44 -0.25 4.75
CA PHE A 227 -24.27 -1.08 3.54
C PHE A 227 -25.43 -0.95 2.55
N GLY A 228 -25.13 -1.15 1.27
CA GLY A 228 -26.09 -1.20 0.17
C GLY A 228 -26.71 -2.58 -0.05
N ASP A 229 -27.75 -2.69 -0.87
CA ASP A 229 -28.35 -3.98 -1.24
C ASP A 229 -28.92 -4.07 -2.68
N ASP A 230 -29.26 -5.30 -3.07
CA ASP A 230 -29.90 -5.64 -4.37
C ASP A 230 -31.35 -5.10 -4.54
N ARG A 231 -31.84 -4.24 -3.64
CA ARG A 231 -33.15 -3.57 -3.70
C ARG A 231 -33.06 -2.04 -3.69
N ALA A 232 -31.86 -1.48 -3.87
CA ALA A 232 -31.57 -0.05 -3.82
C ALA A 232 -31.64 0.57 -2.41
N ASN A 233 -31.61 -0.24 -1.35
CA ASN A 233 -31.57 0.27 0.00
C ASN A 233 -30.13 0.57 0.42
N VAL A 234 -29.93 1.67 1.16
CA VAL A 234 -28.75 1.87 2.00
C VAL A 234 -29.22 1.79 3.44
N THR A 235 -28.70 0.82 4.19
CA THR A 235 -29.17 0.46 5.53
C THR A 235 -28.14 0.85 6.57
N CYS A 236 -28.56 1.52 7.64
CA CYS A 236 -27.74 1.86 8.80
C CYS A 236 -28.17 1.01 10.01
N LEU A 237 -27.23 0.24 10.57
CA LEU A 237 -27.42 -0.51 11.82
C LEU A 237 -26.46 0.00 12.91
N TYR A 238 -26.82 -0.17 14.17
CA TYR A 238 -25.86 -0.04 15.28
C TYR A 238 -24.79 -1.13 15.15
N LYS A 239 -23.52 -0.74 15.01
CA LYS A 239 -22.38 -1.68 14.92
C LYS A 239 -22.35 -2.62 16.13
N ALA A 240 -22.78 -2.13 17.30
CA ALA A 240 -22.76 -2.86 18.56
C ALA A 240 -23.58 -4.15 18.54
N ASN A 241 -24.79 -4.14 17.95
CA ASN A 241 -25.79 -5.20 18.11
C ASN A 241 -26.67 -5.49 16.86
N GLY A 242 -26.44 -4.83 15.73
CA GLY A 242 -27.20 -5.04 14.48
C GLY A 242 -28.62 -4.47 14.48
N THR A 243 -29.03 -3.69 15.49
CA THR A 243 -30.36 -3.07 15.50
C THR A 243 -30.45 -1.99 14.43
N LEU A 244 -31.51 -2.01 13.62
CA LEU A 244 -31.80 -0.98 12.61
C LEU A 244 -31.91 0.41 13.24
N VAL A 245 -31.24 1.38 12.62
CA VAL A 245 -31.24 2.79 13.02
C VAL A 245 -32.03 3.61 12.00
N ASP A 246 -31.67 3.48 10.74
CA ASP A 246 -32.32 4.16 9.61
C ASP A 246 -32.04 3.41 8.30
N TYR A 247 -32.80 3.73 7.25
CA TYR A 247 -32.50 3.32 5.89
C TYR A 247 -33.12 4.29 4.87
N ILE A 248 -32.47 4.44 3.73
CA ILE A 248 -33.07 5.05 2.54
C ILE A 248 -33.23 4.01 1.43
N ASN A 249 -34.19 4.21 0.54
CA ASN A 249 -34.25 3.48 -0.73
C ASN A 249 -34.02 4.47 -1.89
N ALA A 250 -32.87 4.38 -2.54
CA ALA A 250 -32.43 5.33 -3.56
C ALA A 250 -33.41 5.46 -4.73
N SER A 251 -34.13 4.39 -5.09
CA SER A 251 -35.15 4.47 -6.15
C SER A 251 -36.34 5.35 -5.72
N THR A 252 -36.83 5.22 -4.48
CA THR A 252 -37.96 6.03 -4.00
C THR A 252 -37.55 7.44 -3.57
N THR A 253 -36.37 7.62 -2.98
CA THR A 253 -35.86 8.92 -2.53
C THR A 253 -35.65 9.87 -3.71
N TYR A 254 -35.00 9.39 -4.78
CA TYR A 254 -34.63 10.22 -5.94
C TYR A 254 -35.62 10.10 -7.12
N GLY A 255 -36.66 9.27 -7.02
CA GLY A 255 -37.68 9.11 -8.06
C GLY A 255 -37.16 8.45 -9.36
N ILE A 256 -36.11 7.63 -9.25
CA ILE A 256 -35.42 6.97 -10.35
C ILE A 256 -35.48 5.43 -10.23
N SER A 257 -35.02 4.71 -11.25
CA SER A 257 -34.75 3.27 -11.14
C SER A 257 -33.29 3.06 -10.81
N ALA A 258 -32.93 3.15 -9.51
CA ALA A 258 -31.55 2.93 -9.06
C ALA A 258 -31.14 1.45 -9.17
N LYS A 259 -32.10 0.52 -9.08
CA LYS A 259 -31.85 -0.93 -9.09
C LYS A 259 -30.83 -1.34 -8.01
N GLU A 260 -30.12 -2.43 -8.20
CA GLU A 260 -29.22 -2.99 -7.20
C GLU A 260 -28.02 -2.08 -6.91
N ILE A 261 -27.66 -1.94 -5.62
CA ILE A 261 -26.41 -1.33 -5.16
C ILE A 261 -25.42 -2.48 -4.94
N ARG A 262 -24.43 -2.56 -5.82
CA ARG A 262 -23.36 -3.58 -5.81
C ARG A 262 -21.96 -2.97 -5.78
N SER A 263 -21.88 -1.75 -5.26
CA SER A 263 -20.65 -1.16 -4.75
C SER A 263 -20.62 -1.29 -3.23
N SER A 264 -19.43 -1.22 -2.62
CA SER A 264 -19.36 -0.94 -1.19
C SER A 264 -19.87 0.49 -0.90
N ILE A 265 -20.18 0.78 0.36
CA ILE A 265 -20.45 2.16 0.80
C ILE A 265 -19.14 2.80 1.23
N VAL A 266 -18.91 4.03 0.80
CA VAL A 266 -17.79 4.88 1.22
C VAL A 266 -18.31 5.95 2.17
N TRP A 267 -17.57 6.28 3.22
CA TRP A 267 -17.82 7.45 4.08
C TRP A 267 -16.75 8.51 3.85
N ASN A 268 -17.15 9.79 3.86
CA ASN A 268 -16.23 10.92 3.90
C ASN A 268 -16.69 11.91 4.98
N ASP A 269 -15.78 12.21 5.91
CA ASP A 269 -16.00 13.06 7.09
C ASP A 269 -15.85 14.57 6.80
N GLU A 270 -15.20 14.97 5.71
CA GLU A 270 -15.13 16.37 5.26
C GLU A 270 -16.51 16.89 4.82
N TYR A 271 -17.32 16.01 4.20
CA TYR A 271 -18.62 16.37 3.61
C TYR A 271 -19.84 15.84 4.39
N ASP A 272 -19.62 15.08 5.48
CA ASP A 272 -20.63 14.32 6.24
C ASP A 272 -21.56 13.50 5.32
N ARG A 273 -20.97 12.72 4.40
CA ARG A 273 -21.69 11.99 3.33
C ARG A 273 -21.22 10.55 3.16
N VAL A 274 -22.15 9.68 2.77
CA VAL A 274 -21.87 8.35 2.21
C VAL A 274 -22.02 8.32 0.70
N TYR A 275 -21.19 7.54 0.00
CA TYR A 275 -21.14 7.48 -1.46
C TYR A 275 -21.24 6.04 -1.96
N PHE A 276 -21.91 5.86 -3.10
CA PHE A 276 -22.12 4.55 -3.73
C PHE A 276 -22.52 4.69 -5.21
N SER A 277 -22.51 3.57 -5.94
CA SER A 277 -23.02 3.47 -7.31
C SER A 277 -24.07 2.36 -7.43
N SER A 278 -24.77 2.30 -8.57
CA SER A 278 -25.84 1.32 -8.77
C SER A 278 -25.96 0.80 -10.21
N LYS A 279 -26.54 -0.40 -10.36
CA LYS A 279 -26.86 -1.04 -11.65
C LYS A 279 -27.95 -0.31 -12.45
N GLY A 280 -28.66 0.64 -11.85
CA GLY A 280 -29.51 1.63 -12.52
C GLY A 280 -28.72 2.64 -13.33
N GLY A 281 -27.43 2.79 -13.02
CA GLY A 281 -26.47 3.62 -13.73
C GLY A 281 -26.40 5.05 -13.20
N TYR A 282 -26.27 5.17 -11.89
CA TYR A 282 -26.15 6.43 -11.15
C TYR A 282 -25.07 6.28 -10.08
N ALA A 283 -24.35 7.37 -9.80
CA ALA A 283 -23.60 7.54 -8.56
C ALA A 283 -24.38 8.48 -7.63
N PHE A 284 -24.12 8.33 -6.33
CA PHE A 284 -24.83 9.02 -5.25
C PHE A 284 -23.85 9.54 -4.21
N ALA A 285 -24.20 10.67 -3.60
CA ALA A 285 -23.73 11.06 -2.28
C ALA A 285 -24.95 11.38 -1.41
N VAL A 286 -24.97 10.90 -0.18
CA VAL A 286 -26.10 11.07 0.74
C VAL A 286 -25.57 11.50 2.09
N GLY A 287 -26.05 12.63 2.60
CA GLY A 287 -25.67 13.11 3.92
C GLY A 287 -25.96 12.06 4.99
N PHE A 288 -25.08 11.94 5.99
CA PHE A 288 -25.26 11.02 7.10
C PHE A 288 -24.76 11.65 8.40
N ASP A 289 -25.61 11.68 9.41
CA ASP A 289 -25.30 12.24 10.73
C ASP A 289 -24.64 11.17 11.60
N GLN A 290 -23.34 11.33 11.86
CA GLN A 290 -22.55 10.41 12.67
C GLN A 290 -22.91 10.40 14.18
N GLU A 291 -23.65 11.39 14.68
CA GLU A 291 -24.11 11.41 16.08
C GLU A 291 -25.44 10.68 16.28
N SER A 292 -26.35 10.74 15.30
CA SER A 292 -27.69 10.14 15.37
C SER A 292 -27.89 8.87 14.52
N GLY A 293 -27.01 8.64 13.56
CA GLY A 293 -27.06 7.53 12.61
C GLY A 293 -28.18 7.63 11.56
N GLN A 294 -28.72 8.84 11.36
CA GLN A 294 -29.80 9.12 10.40
C GLN A 294 -29.25 9.62 9.06
N PHE A 295 -29.92 9.29 7.96
CA PHE A 295 -29.62 9.86 6.65
C PHE A 295 -30.21 11.27 6.50
N ASN A 296 -29.49 12.16 5.83
CA ASN A 296 -29.86 13.54 5.60
C ASN A 296 -29.98 13.86 4.10
N THR A 297 -31.17 13.65 3.54
CA THR A 297 -31.52 13.99 2.14
C THR A 297 -31.76 15.49 1.90
N SER A 298 -31.08 16.35 2.66
CA SER A 298 -30.90 17.77 2.34
C SER A 298 -29.43 18.12 2.06
N ASN A 299 -28.52 17.17 2.28
CA ASN A 299 -27.10 17.22 1.97
C ASN A 299 -26.73 16.08 1.00
N ASP A 300 -27.42 15.99 -0.14
CA ASP A 300 -27.31 14.84 -1.04
C ASP A 300 -27.35 15.22 -2.54
N TRP A 301 -26.97 14.25 -3.37
CA TRP A 301 -27.20 14.25 -4.82
C TRP A 301 -27.19 12.82 -5.36
N ASN A 302 -27.86 12.64 -6.50
CA ASN A 302 -27.59 11.57 -7.45
C ASN A 302 -27.17 12.20 -8.78
N THR A 303 -26.38 11.51 -9.60
CA THR A 303 -25.96 12.07 -10.90
C THR A 303 -27.18 12.47 -11.73
N PRO A 304 -27.26 13.71 -12.26
CA PRO A 304 -28.45 14.21 -12.97
C PRO A 304 -28.64 13.59 -14.37
N TYR A 305 -27.71 12.73 -14.77
CA TYR A 305 -27.70 11.90 -15.97
C TYR A 305 -27.25 10.49 -15.56
N SER A 306 -27.45 9.51 -16.43
CA SER A 306 -26.93 8.17 -16.19
C SER A 306 -25.43 8.10 -16.51
N ILE A 307 -24.65 7.57 -15.57
CA ILE A 307 -23.23 7.19 -15.79
C ILE A 307 -23.09 5.81 -16.45
N GLY A 308 -24.19 5.12 -16.77
CA GLY A 308 -24.16 3.72 -17.23
C GLY A 308 -24.03 2.71 -16.08
N TYR A 309 -24.31 1.44 -16.37
CA TYR A 309 -24.29 0.33 -15.41
C TYR A 309 -23.00 0.34 -14.57
N SER A 310 -23.10 0.48 -13.25
CA SER A 310 -21.93 0.48 -12.37
C SER A 310 -22.08 -0.48 -11.19
N THR A 311 -20.96 -1.12 -10.86
CA THR A 311 -20.69 -1.83 -9.60
C THR A 311 -19.42 -1.29 -8.93
N SER A 312 -18.83 -0.23 -9.48
CA SER A 312 -17.62 0.41 -8.94
C SER A 312 -17.96 1.08 -7.62
N THR A 313 -17.17 0.79 -6.60
CA THR A 313 -17.12 1.62 -5.40
C THR A 313 -16.45 2.95 -5.76
N PRO A 314 -17.04 4.11 -5.46
CA PRO A 314 -16.42 5.40 -5.76
C PRO A 314 -15.15 5.65 -4.93
N VAL A 315 -14.38 6.67 -5.27
CA VAL A 315 -13.33 7.24 -4.40
C VAL A 315 -13.54 8.75 -4.31
N VAL A 316 -13.47 9.32 -3.11
CA VAL A 316 -13.71 10.74 -2.85
C VAL A 316 -12.43 11.42 -2.37
N TYR A 317 -11.98 12.45 -3.10
CA TYR A 317 -10.78 13.22 -2.76
C TYR A 317 -10.83 14.62 -3.40
N ASP A 318 -10.46 15.68 -2.66
CA ASP A 318 -10.38 17.08 -3.13
C ASP A 318 -11.58 17.51 -3.99
N ASN A 319 -12.79 17.54 -3.40
CA ASN A 319 -14.04 17.90 -4.09
C ASN A 319 -14.31 17.09 -5.39
N ARG A 320 -13.77 15.87 -5.52
CA ARG A 320 -14.02 14.96 -6.65
C ARG A 320 -14.49 13.60 -6.20
N VAL A 321 -15.29 12.96 -7.06
CA VAL A 321 -15.70 11.57 -6.94
C VAL A 321 -15.30 10.82 -8.21
N TYR A 322 -14.40 9.85 -8.09
CA TYR A 322 -13.98 8.97 -9.18
C TYR A 322 -14.79 7.68 -9.14
N VAL A 323 -15.37 7.27 -10.28
CA VAL A 323 -16.21 6.05 -10.35
C VAL A 323 -16.15 5.40 -11.75
N GLY A 324 -16.00 4.08 -11.79
CA GLY A 324 -16.05 3.28 -13.00
C GLY A 324 -17.48 2.90 -13.41
N TYR A 325 -17.68 2.58 -14.69
CA TYR A 325 -18.87 1.85 -15.15
C TYR A 325 -18.53 0.86 -16.27
N GLY A 326 -19.44 -0.09 -16.47
CA GLY A 326 -19.45 -1.06 -17.56
C GLY A 326 -19.42 -2.47 -17.00
N GLY A 327 -20.26 -3.36 -17.53
CA GLY A 327 -20.29 -4.77 -17.10
C GLY A 327 -19.28 -5.64 -17.85
N PHE A 328 -19.16 -6.90 -17.43
CA PHE A 328 -18.40 -7.97 -18.07
C PHE A 328 -18.53 -7.96 -19.60
N GLY A 329 -17.39 -7.80 -20.30
CA GLY A 329 -17.31 -7.79 -21.76
C GLY A 329 -18.01 -6.62 -22.46
N ALA A 330 -18.52 -5.63 -21.71
CA ALA A 330 -19.18 -4.45 -22.26
C ALA A 330 -18.21 -3.27 -22.44
N THR A 331 -18.71 -2.16 -23.00
CA THR A 331 -17.98 -0.89 -22.94
C THR A 331 -18.14 -0.22 -21.59
N GLY A 332 -17.08 0.49 -21.17
CA GLY A 332 -17.02 1.22 -19.91
C GLY A 332 -16.26 2.53 -20.04
N MET A 333 -16.35 3.35 -18.98
CA MET A 333 -15.62 4.61 -18.81
C MET A 333 -15.35 4.80 -17.31
N VAL A 334 -14.37 5.65 -16.99
CA VAL A 334 -14.20 6.23 -15.64
C VAL A 334 -14.69 7.67 -15.70
N TYR A 335 -15.50 8.05 -14.72
CA TYR A 335 -15.96 9.42 -14.49
C TYR A 335 -15.18 10.07 -13.36
N CYS A 336 -14.88 11.37 -13.52
CA CYS A 336 -14.60 12.30 -12.43
C CYS A 336 -15.80 13.24 -12.30
N LEU A 337 -16.47 13.17 -11.16
CA LEU A 337 -17.63 13.98 -10.81
C LEU A 337 -17.23 15.05 -9.80
N ASN A 338 -17.90 16.20 -9.85
CA ASN A 338 -17.82 17.23 -8.82
C ASN A 338 -18.55 16.75 -7.56
N GLU A 339 -17.85 16.73 -6.42
CA GLU A 339 -18.42 16.29 -5.14
C GLU A 339 -19.64 17.14 -4.75
N SER A 340 -19.64 18.44 -5.02
CA SER A 340 -20.70 19.31 -4.53
C SER A 340 -22.09 19.06 -5.16
N ASP A 341 -22.17 18.50 -6.38
CA ASP A 341 -23.43 18.36 -7.13
C ASP A 341 -23.55 17.12 -8.07
N GLY A 342 -22.54 16.25 -8.13
CA GLY A 342 -22.52 15.08 -9.03
C GLY A 342 -22.41 15.42 -10.52
N SER A 343 -22.09 16.67 -10.89
CA SER A 343 -21.88 17.06 -12.28
C SER A 343 -20.57 16.48 -12.84
N ASN A 344 -20.57 16.16 -14.15
CA ASN A 344 -19.39 15.60 -14.81
C ASN A 344 -18.31 16.67 -14.99
N ILE A 345 -17.12 16.46 -14.40
CA ILE A 345 -15.93 17.25 -14.71
C ILE A 345 -15.30 16.69 -15.99
N TRP A 346 -14.91 15.42 -15.97
CA TRP A 346 -14.40 14.70 -17.13
C TRP A 346 -14.77 13.21 -17.07
N ASN A 347 -14.71 12.53 -18.22
CA ASN A 347 -14.82 11.08 -18.31
C ASN A 347 -13.91 10.54 -19.41
N THR A 348 -13.46 9.29 -19.26
CA THR A 348 -12.73 8.58 -20.33
C THR A 348 -13.67 8.17 -21.46
N SER A 349 -13.15 7.61 -22.56
CA SER A 349 -14.00 7.05 -23.62
C SER A 349 -13.42 5.76 -24.18
N ASN A 350 -14.29 4.87 -24.64
CA ASN A 350 -13.96 3.62 -25.33
C ASN A 350 -13.07 2.65 -24.52
N LEU A 351 -13.31 2.51 -23.21
CA LEU A 351 -12.70 1.43 -22.42
C LEU A 351 -13.57 0.17 -22.46
N GLY A 352 -13.00 -0.96 -22.02
CA GLY A 352 -13.79 -2.12 -21.59
C GLY A 352 -14.52 -1.85 -20.28
N GLY A 353 -15.29 -2.83 -19.80
CA GLY A 353 -16.17 -2.66 -18.65
C GLY A 353 -15.40 -2.37 -17.36
N VAL A 354 -15.53 -1.15 -16.83
CA VAL A 354 -14.87 -0.77 -15.56
C VAL A 354 -15.77 -1.18 -14.39
N GLN A 355 -15.77 -2.49 -14.10
CA GLN A 355 -16.39 -3.04 -12.88
C GLN A 355 -15.52 -2.83 -11.64
N SER A 356 -14.22 -2.68 -11.85
CA SER A 356 -13.24 -2.40 -10.82
C SER A 356 -13.55 -1.09 -10.10
N SER A 357 -13.16 -1.03 -8.82
CA SER A 357 -13.22 0.21 -8.04
C SER A 357 -11.88 0.95 -8.19
N PRO A 358 -11.87 2.27 -8.49
CA PRO A 358 -10.63 3.03 -8.55
C PRO A 358 -9.82 2.94 -7.26
N ALA A 359 -8.51 3.00 -7.41
CA ALA A 359 -7.55 3.27 -6.36
C ALA A 359 -6.84 4.58 -6.70
N VAL A 360 -6.71 5.49 -5.74
CA VAL A 360 -6.14 6.83 -5.98
C VAL A 360 -4.83 7.02 -5.24
N SER A 361 -3.80 7.51 -5.92
CA SER A 361 -2.57 8.01 -5.31
C SER A 361 -2.52 9.53 -5.42
N VAL A 362 -2.07 10.18 -4.35
CA VAL A 362 -1.83 11.63 -4.31
C VAL A 362 -0.36 11.87 -4.00
N TRP A 363 0.36 12.43 -4.97
CA TRP A 363 1.81 12.63 -4.85
C TRP A 363 2.23 13.93 -5.57
N ASN A 364 2.99 14.79 -4.87
CA ASN A 364 3.43 16.10 -5.38
C ASN A 364 2.29 16.93 -6.03
N ASP A 365 1.19 17.08 -5.31
CA ASP A 365 -0.04 17.77 -5.73
C ASP A 365 -0.74 17.20 -7.00
N SER A 366 -0.24 16.08 -7.55
CA SER A 366 -0.87 15.35 -8.65
C SER A 366 -1.72 14.21 -8.11
N VAL A 367 -2.84 13.93 -8.79
CA VAL A 367 -3.78 12.86 -8.42
C VAL A 367 -3.80 11.82 -9.52
N TYR A 368 -3.43 10.58 -9.17
CA TYR A 368 -3.33 9.44 -10.07
C TYR A 368 -4.43 8.42 -9.78
N ILE A 369 -5.13 7.97 -10.82
CA ILE A 369 -6.28 7.07 -10.71
C ILE A 369 -5.96 5.75 -11.40
N TYR A 370 -5.91 4.68 -10.61
CA TYR A 370 -5.57 3.32 -11.02
C TYR A 370 -6.81 2.45 -11.07
N PHE A 371 -6.99 1.70 -12.16
CA PHE A 371 -8.13 0.78 -12.33
C PHE A 371 -7.84 -0.26 -13.42
N THR A 372 -8.68 -1.29 -13.47
CA THR A 372 -8.62 -2.41 -14.42
C THR A 372 -9.90 -2.50 -15.25
N VAL A 373 -9.86 -3.22 -16.36
CA VAL A 373 -11.02 -3.41 -17.26
C VAL A 373 -11.39 -4.87 -17.44
N ASN A 374 -12.69 -5.16 -17.32
CA ASN A 374 -13.25 -6.51 -17.34
C ASN A 374 -13.70 -6.90 -18.76
N ASN A 375 -12.75 -7.24 -19.63
CA ASN A 375 -12.97 -7.68 -21.02
C ASN A 375 -11.93 -8.73 -21.45
N ASP A 376 -12.18 -9.45 -22.56
CA ASP A 376 -11.16 -10.25 -23.26
C ASP A 376 -9.87 -9.43 -23.42
N ASN A 377 -8.71 -9.95 -23.02
CA ASN A 377 -7.44 -9.21 -22.97
C ASN A 377 -7.58 -7.93 -22.11
N GLY A 378 -7.94 -8.09 -20.83
CA GLY A 378 -8.09 -6.98 -19.91
C GLY A 378 -6.75 -6.26 -19.66
N SER A 379 -6.84 -5.02 -19.18
CA SER A 379 -5.67 -4.15 -18.99
C SER A 379 -5.73 -3.40 -17.67
N ALA A 380 -4.55 -3.10 -17.13
CA ALA A 380 -4.32 -2.16 -16.05
C ALA A 380 -4.12 -0.75 -16.61
N TYR A 381 -4.66 0.27 -15.94
CA TYR A 381 -4.57 1.68 -16.34
C TYR A 381 -4.10 2.56 -15.19
N CYS A 382 -3.38 3.64 -15.52
CA CYS A 382 -3.24 4.83 -14.70
C CYS A 382 -3.60 6.08 -15.50
N LEU A 383 -4.45 6.92 -14.91
CA LEU A 383 -4.73 8.28 -15.37
C LEU A 383 -4.14 9.29 -14.37
N GLU A 384 -3.91 10.51 -14.81
CA GLU A 384 -3.63 11.68 -13.99
C GLU A 384 -4.77 12.68 -14.18
N ASP A 385 -5.34 13.20 -13.08
CA ASP A 385 -6.32 14.28 -13.15
C ASP A 385 -5.62 15.62 -13.40
N MET A 386 -5.96 16.27 -14.52
CA MET A 386 -5.46 17.58 -14.94
C MET A 386 -6.44 18.71 -14.58
N GLY A 387 -7.34 18.48 -13.63
CA GLY A 387 -8.31 19.43 -13.09
C GLY A 387 -9.63 19.49 -13.85
N SER A 388 -9.59 19.72 -15.16
CA SER A 388 -10.78 19.77 -16.04
C SER A 388 -10.78 18.71 -17.15
N THR A 389 -9.79 17.84 -17.15
CA THR A 389 -9.57 16.73 -18.08
C THR A 389 -8.63 15.73 -17.41
N TYR A 390 -8.39 14.59 -18.02
CA TYR A 390 -7.38 13.61 -17.58
C TYR A 390 -6.27 13.46 -18.64
N THR A 391 -5.13 12.90 -18.21
CA THR A 391 -4.10 12.34 -19.09
C THR A 391 -3.95 10.85 -18.80
N THR A 392 -4.01 9.97 -19.80
CA THR A 392 -3.60 8.57 -19.60
C THR A 392 -2.08 8.52 -19.46
N ARG A 393 -1.61 8.12 -18.28
CA ARG A 393 -0.18 8.00 -17.97
C ARG A 393 0.40 6.74 -18.57
N TRP A 394 -0.29 5.62 -18.34
CA TRP A 394 0.09 4.33 -18.91
C TRP A 394 -1.13 3.41 -19.04
N ILE A 395 -0.95 2.41 -19.91
CA ILE A 395 -1.79 1.23 -20.05
C ILE A 395 -0.82 0.05 -20.01
N TRP A 396 -1.10 -0.94 -19.17
CA TRP A 396 -0.29 -2.14 -19.04
C TRP A 396 -1.16 -3.37 -19.29
N ASN A 397 -0.68 -4.25 -20.15
CA ASN A 397 -1.39 -5.47 -20.55
C ASN A 397 -0.65 -6.68 -19.97
N PRO A 398 -1.36 -7.67 -19.40
CA PRO A 398 -0.76 -8.94 -19.02
C PRO A 398 0.05 -9.57 -20.18
N PRO A 399 1.25 -10.11 -19.90
CA PRO A 399 2.02 -10.82 -20.91
C PRO A 399 1.43 -12.23 -21.14
N ALA A 400 1.48 -12.68 -22.40
CA ALA A 400 1.09 -14.04 -22.76
C ALA A 400 1.79 -15.10 -21.87
N PRO A 401 1.09 -16.16 -21.42
CA PRO A 401 -0.20 -16.62 -21.93
C PRO A 401 -1.44 -15.98 -21.29
N ASP A 402 -1.31 -15.02 -20.38
CA ASP A 402 -2.47 -14.37 -19.76
C ASP A 402 -3.10 -13.37 -20.74
N ASP A 403 -4.24 -13.75 -21.33
CA ASP A 403 -5.02 -12.95 -22.28
C ASP A 403 -6.50 -12.80 -21.85
N GLN A 404 -6.78 -12.98 -20.56
CA GLN A 404 -8.13 -13.06 -20.01
C GLN A 404 -8.60 -11.76 -19.35
N TYR A 405 -9.74 -11.86 -18.66
CA TYR A 405 -10.44 -10.79 -17.99
C TYR A 405 -9.70 -10.33 -16.71
N ILE A 406 -10.01 -9.09 -16.29
CA ILE A 406 -9.49 -8.47 -15.06
C ILE A 406 -10.65 -7.78 -14.35
N LEU A 407 -11.30 -8.49 -13.43
CA LEU A 407 -12.50 -8.00 -12.74
C LEU A 407 -12.23 -6.84 -11.77
N GLN A 408 -11.24 -7.00 -10.87
CA GLN A 408 -11.12 -6.17 -9.67
C GLN A 408 -10.04 -5.09 -9.74
N GLY A 409 -10.20 -4.05 -8.92
CA GLY A 409 -9.28 -2.91 -8.80
C GLY A 409 -7.93 -3.26 -8.18
N MET A 410 -7.06 -2.26 -8.12
CA MET A 410 -5.68 -2.42 -7.64
C MET A 410 -5.51 -2.06 -6.17
N ALA A 411 -4.47 -2.61 -5.54
CA ALA A 411 -3.88 -2.05 -4.32
C ALA A 411 -2.62 -1.24 -4.67
N ILE A 412 -2.35 -0.19 -3.90
CA ILE A 412 -1.19 0.70 -4.04
C ILE A 412 -0.41 0.69 -2.73
N SER A 413 0.88 0.35 -2.74
CA SER A 413 1.75 0.38 -1.55
C SER A 413 3.23 0.37 -1.93
N ASP A 414 4.05 1.19 -1.27
CA ASP A 414 5.53 1.22 -1.34
C ASP A 414 6.13 1.22 -2.77
N GLY A 415 5.66 2.12 -3.65
CA GLY A 415 6.14 2.22 -5.04
C GLY A 415 5.42 1.33 -6.05
N MET A 416 4.54 0.45 -5.57
CA MET A 416 4.00 -0.68 -6.33
C MET A 416 2.49 -0.59 -6.53
N VAL A 417 1.97 -1.22 -7.59
CA VAL A 417 0.56 -1.60 -7.71
C VAL A 417 0.36 -3.10 -7.90
N TYR A 418 -0.69 -3.64 -7.27
CA TYR A 418 -1.00 -5.07 -7.26
C TYR A 418 -2.42 -5.34 -7.76
N PHE A 419 -2.59 -6.35 -8.62
CA PHE A 419 -3.89 -6.82 -9.12
C PHE A 419 -3.79 -8.28 -9.59
N GLY A 420 -4.91 -8.90 -9.92
CA GLY A 420 -4.94 -10.26 -10.49
C GLY A 420 -5.99 -10.46 -11.58
N THR A 421 -5.90 -11.59 -12.29
CA THR A 421 -6.64 -11.89 -13.53
C THR A 421 -7.43 -13.21 -13.45
N ASP A 422 -8.30 -13.47 -14.42
CA ASP A 422 -9.12 -14.69 -14.52
C ASP A 422 -8.31 -15.96 -14.88
N GLU A 423 -7.07 -15.85 -15.39
CA GLU A 423 -6.10 -16.97 -15.44
C GLU A 423 -5.42 -17.22 -14.08
N GLY A 424 -5.75 -16.43 -13.07
CA GLY A 424 -5.20 -16.52 -11.73
C GLY A 424 -3.75 -16.05 -11.64
N TYR A 425 -3.31 -15.12 -12.50
CA TYR A 425 -2.02 -14.45 -12.29
C TYR A 425 -2.19 -13.26 -11.36
N ILE A 426 -1.38 -13.19 -10.31
CA ILE A 426 -1.15 -11.94 -9.56
C ILE A 426 0.05 -11.22 -10.18
N TYR A 427 -0.08 -9.91 -10.38
CA TYR A 427 0.96 -9.02 -10.86
C TYR A 427 1.31 -7.96 -9.81
N ALA A 428 2.59 -7.62 -9.73
CA ALA A 428 3.08 -6.42 -9.08
C ALA A 428 3.87 -5.58 -10.09
N LEU A 429 3.45 -4.32 -10.27
CA LEU A 429 4.09 -3.37 -11.17
C LEU A 429 4.75 -2.25 -10.38
N GLN A 430 5.95 -1.84 -10.80
CA GLN A 430 6.71 -0.73 -10.22
C GLN A 430 7.05 0.29 -11.32
N GLU A 431 7.52 1.48 -10.95
CA GLU A 431 8.04 2.44 -11.92
C GLU A 431 9.36 1.92 -12.55
N GLU A 432 9.55 2.16 -13.85
CA GLU A 432 10.83 1.88 -14.49
C GLU A 432 11.84 2.94 -14.08
N THR A 433 12.75 2.57 -13.19
CA THR A 433 13.94 3.35 -12.89
C THR A 433 14.80 3.47 -14.15
N PRO A 434 15.02 4.68 -14.70
CA PRO A 434 15.74 4.86 -15.95
C PRO A 434 17.25 4.66 -15.71
N TYR A 435 17.65 3.39 -15.72
CA TYR A 435 18.95 2.86 -15.29
C TYR A 435 19.25 3.09 -13.81
N ASP A 436 19.47 2.00 -13.08
CA ASP A 436 20.57 2.04 -12.10
C ASP A 436 21.82 2.44 -12.87
N ILE A 437 22.45 3.56 -12.47
CA ILE A 437 23.86 3.77 -12.78
C ILE A 437 24.60 2.80 -11.88
N ASP A 438 24.71 1.58 -12.37
CA ASP A 438 25.40 0.49 -11.73
C ASP A 438 26.89 0.86 -11.66
N ILE A 439 27.30 1.42 -10.51
CA ILE A 439 28.72 1.70 -10.20
C ILE A 439 29.40 0.39 -9.74
N ASP A 440 29.00 -0.75 -10.29
CA ASP A 440 29.57 -2.09 -10.03
C ASP A 440 30.85 -2.36 -10.81
N THR A 441 31.55 -1.28 -11.16
CA THR A 441 33.00 -1.33 -11.16
C THR A 441 33.51 -0.31 -10.16
N SER A 442 34.40 -0.78 -9.29
CA SER A 442 35.41 0.08 -8.70
C SER A 442 36.27 0.64 -9.84
N VAL A 443 35.80 1.72 -10.47
CA VAL A 443 36.70 2.68 -11.08
C VAL A 443 37.57 3.18 -9.95
N ALA A 444 38.73 2.54 -9.81
CA ALA A 444 39.81 3.03 -8.99
C ALA A 444 40.27 4.36 -9.60
N LEU A 445 39.58 5.43 -9.20
CA LEU A 445 40.09 6.78 -9.25
C LEU A 445 41.29 6.83 -8.30
N ASN A 446 42.43 6.33 -8.78
CA ASN A 446 43.75 6.63 -8.24
C ASN A 446 44.05 8.10 -8.55
N GLY A 447 43.35 8.98 -7.85
CA GLY A 447 43.36 10.43 -8.02
C GLY A 447 42.09 11.05 -7.42
N ASP A 448 42.25 12.14 -6.68
CA ASP A 448 41.15 12.82 -6.00
C ASP A 448 40.13 13.39 -7.00
N VAL A 449 38.85 13.44 -6.61
CA VAL A 449 37.83 14.18 -7.39
C VAL A 449 37.99 15.68 -7.09
N TYR A 450 38.80 16.36 -7.89
CA TYR A 450 39.04 17.79 -7.77
C TYR A 450 37.85 18.62 -8.30
N ILE A 451 37.03 19.19 -7.40
CA ILE A 451 36.25 20.40 -7.72
C ILE A 451 37.24 21.57 -7.81
N SER A 452 37.85 21.76 -8.97
CA SER A 452 38.88 22.78 -9.16
C SER A 452 38.29 24.19 -9.26
N TRP A 453 38.56 25.03 -8.26
CA TRP A 453 38.48 26.47 -8.45
C TRP A 453 39.73 26.94 -9.20
N SER A 454 39.59 27.35 -10.46
CA SER A 454 40.62 28.11 -11.16
C SER A 454 40.21 29.58 -11.26
N GLY A 455 40.63 30.37 -10.29
CA GLY A 455 40.56 31.83 -10.34
C GLY A 455 41.52 32.41 -11.38
N ASN A 456 41.18 32.33 -12.67
CA ASN A 456 41.43 33.42 -13.60
C ASN A 456 40.56 33.33 -14.86
N ALA A 457 40.35 34.48 -15.51
CA ALA A 457 39.32 34.65 -16.53
C ALA A 457 39.51 33.78 -17.79
N SER A 458 38.38 33.50 -18.45
CA SER A 458 38.26 32.91 -19.80
C SER A 458 38.53 31.40 -19.97
N ARG A 459 37.57 30.59 -19.49
CA ARG A 459 37.01 29.45 -20.23
C ARG A 459 35.55 29.22 -19.80
N LYS A 460 34.72 28.78 -20.75
CA LYS A 460 33.36 28.30 -20.47
C LYS A 460 33.47 26.85 -20.00
N TYR A 461 32.58 26.44 -19.11
CA TYR A 461 32.33 25.04 -18.80
C TYR A 461 30.98 24.67 -19.41
N ASP A 462 30.92 23.49 -20.01
CA ASP A 462 29.68 22.92 -20.55
C ASP A 462 29.29 21.74 -19.65
N ILE A 463 28.05 21.76 -19.16
CA ILE A 463 27.45 20.68 -18.38
C ILE A 463 26.38 20.07 -19.26
N TYR A 464 26.49 18.78 -19.53
CA TYR A 464 25.54 18.04 -20.35
C TYR A 464 24.60 17.26 -19.44
N ILE A 465 23.37 17.77 -19.28
CA ILE A 465 22.24 16.98 -18.79
C ILE A 465 21.49 16.52 -20.05
N ALA A 466 21.48 15.21 -20.28
CA ALA A 466 20.71 14.62 -21.37
C ALA A 466 19.29 14.37 -20.87
N ASP A 467 18.34 15.15 -21.37
CA ASP A 467 16.92 15.03 -21.04
C ASP A 467 16.11 14.83 -22.33
N THR A 468 15.12 13.95 -22.30
CA THR A 468 14.30 13.58 -23.46
C THR A 468 12.82 13.85 -23.22
N TYR A 469 12.46 15.11 -23.55
CA TYR A 469 11.12 15.59 -23.89
C TYR A 469 10.14 15.83 -22.71
N PRO A 470 9.19 16.77 -22.87
CA PRO A 470 9.13 17.87 -21.90
C PRO A 470 7.76 18.07 -21.27
N ASN A 471 7.77 18.42 -19.98
CA ASN A 471 7.01 19.53 -19.40
C ASN A 471 7.08 19.41 -17.87
N PHE A 472 7.98 20.14 -17.20
CA PHE A 472 7.80 20.44 -15.79
C PHE A 472 8.02 21.93 -15.49
N ALA A 473 7.08 22.41 -14.66
CA ALA A 473 6.97 23.66 -13.90
C ALA A 473 7.87 24.88 -14.24
N LYS A 474 7.21 26.04 -14.31
CA LYS A 474 7.81 27.32 -13.89
C LYS A 474 8.38 27.16 -12.47
N THR A 475 9.64 27.51 -12.27
CA THR A 475 10.19 27.70 -10.92
C THR A 475 9.51 28.88 -10.22
N PRO A 476 9.34 28.84 -8.88
CA PRO A 476 8.96 30.01 -8.09
C PRO A 476 9.94 31.17 -8.29
N ALA A 477 9.42 32.39 -8.39
CA ALA A 477 10.13 33.58 -8.85
C ALA A 477 11.25 34.12 -7.91
N GLU A 478 11.61 33.39 -6.85
CA GLU A 478 12.59 33.79 -5.85
C GLU A 478 13.97 33.14 -6.03
N THR A 479 14.10 32.13 -6.90
CA THR A 479 15.42 31.66 -7.35
C THR A 479 15.81 32.39 -8.64
N GLY A 480 16.95 33.07 -8.63
CA GLY A 480 17.47 33.88 -9.74
C GLY A 480 17.99 33.07 -10.94
N ILE A 481 17.27 32.02 -11.33
CA ILE A 481 17.60 31.07 -12.38
C ILE A 481 16.88 31.49 -13.66
N THR A 482 17.64 31.79 -14.72
CA THR A 482 17.07 32.04 -16.05
C THR A 482 17.54 30.97 -17.03
N VAL A 483 16.60 30.23 -17.62
CA VAL A 483 16.87 29.24 -18.67
C VAL A 483 16.74 29.92 -20.04
N ASN A 484 17.81 29.87 -20.84
CA ASN A 484 17.81 30.42 -22.20
C ASN A 484 17.92 29.30 -23.25
N HIS A 485 17.12 29.44 -24.32
CA HIS A 485 17.07 28.51 -25.45
C HIS A 485 18.18 28.83 -26.46
N TRP A 486 18.73 27.83 -27.15
CA TRP A 486 19.68 28.00 -28.25
C TRP A 486 19.17 27.29 -29.51
N THR A 487 19.55 27.79 -30.69
CA THR A 487 19.03 27.33 -31.98
C THR A 487 20.12 26.73 -32.88
N ASP A 488 20.02 25.42 -33.11
CA ASP A 488 20.32 24.64 -34.34
C ASP A 488 21.62 24.85 -35.15
N ALA A 489 22.62 25.61 -34.68
CA ALA A 489 23.86 25.84 -35.43
C ALA A 489 24.90 24.70 -35.36
N ASP A 490 24.95 23.94 -34.26
CA ASP A 490 26.01 22.94 -33.98
C ASP A 490 25.49 21.48 -33.91
N ALA A 491 24.24 21.21 -34.30
CA ALA A 491 23.55 19.94 -34.06
C ALA A 491 23.85 18.80 -35.07
N SER A 492 25.08 18.68 -35.58
CA SER A 492 25.39 17.77 -36.71
C SER A 492 25.55 16.28 -36.38
N GLU A 493 25.49 15.86 -35.11
CA GLU A 493 25.66 14.44 -34.74
C GLU A 493 24.43 13.76 -34.10
N ARG A 494 23.44 14.49 -33.55
CA ARG A 494 22.27 13.91 -32.86
C ARG A 494 21.00 14.76 -33.04
N PRO A 495 20.13 14.47 -34.02
CA PRO A 495 19.02 15.37 -34.40
C PRO A 495 17.83 15.43 -33.43
N ASN A 496 17.83 14.63 -32.35
CA ASN A 496 16.70 14.52 -31.40
C ASN A 496 17.04 15.01 -29.97
N GLN A 497 18.10 15.80 -29.78
CA GLN A 497 18.50 16.31 -28.46
C GLN A 497 18.51 17.85 -28.44
N ARG A 498 17.88 18.45 -27.42
CA ARG A 498 17.98 19.89 -27.13
C ARG A 498 18.83 20.11 -25.90
N TYR A 499 19.71 21.10 -25.96
CA TYR A 499 20.61 21.47 -24.87
C TYR A 499 20.12 22.77 -24.21
N TYR A 500 20.05 22.76 -22.88
CA TYR A 500 19.71 23.94 -22.08
C TYR A 500 20.94 24.47 -21.36
N LYS A 501 21.08 25.80 -21.31
CA LYS A 501 22.14 26.46 -20.54
C LYS A 501 21.54 27.21 -19.35
N VAL A 502 21.92 26.79 -18.15
CA VAL A 502 21.67 27.51 -16.92
C VAL A 502 22.78 28.54 -16.69
N ALA A 503 22.42 29.76 -16.32
CA ALA A 503 23.36 30.80 -15.91
C ALA A 503 22.86 31.46 -14.61
N TYR A 504 23.79 31.75 -13.70
CA TYR A 504 23.52 32.42 -12.44
C TYR A 504 24.21 33.78 -12.41
N SER A 505 23.52 34.82 -11.94
CA SER A 505 24.07 36.17 -11.78
C SER A 505 23.66 36.77 -10.44
N GLY A 506 24.50 36.58 -9.42
CA GLY A 506 24.32 37.13 -8.09
C GLY A 506 25.54 36.91 -7.21
N SER A 507 25.68 37.70 -6.15
CA SER A 507 26.70 37.53 -5.12
C SER A 507 26.02 37.45 -3.76
N VAL A 508 26.15 36.31 -3.08
CA VAL A 508 25.62 36.11 -1.72
C VAL A 508 26.76 35.67 -0.80
N PRO A 509 27.05 36.40 0.29
CA PRO A 509 27.97 35.94 1.32
C PRO A 509 27.24 35.03 2.32
N GLY A 510 27.79 33.83 2.58
CA GLY A 510 27.50 33.03 3.78
C GLY A 510 26.09 32.48 3.92
N ILE A 511 25.81 31.35 3.27
CA ILE A 511 24.69 30.46 3.61
C ILE A 511 25.24 29.05 3.85
N VAL A 512 24.66 28.40 4.86
CA VAL A 512 24.94 27.02 5.30
C VAL A 512 24.36 26.04 4.28
N SER A 513 25.03 24.90 4.07
CA SER A 513 24.56 23.90 3.11
C SER A 513 23.32 23.15 3.62
N ASP A 514 22.15 23.53 3.13
CA ASP A 514 20.99 22.62 3.12
C ASP A 514 21.12 21.67 1.92
N THR A 515 21.19 20.39 2.22
CA THR A 515 21.25 19.32 1.21
C THR A 515 19.84 18.94 0.80
N VAL A 516 19.48 19.18 -0.47
CA VAL A 516 18.28 18.58 -1.07
C VAL A 516 18.56 17.09 -1.28
N GLY A 517 18.26 16.29 -0.27
CA GLY A 517 18.40 14.83 -0.32
C GLY A 517 17.20 14.18 -0.98
N TYR A 518 17.45 13.36 -2.01
CA TYR A 518 16.50 12.32 -2.41
C TYR A 518 16.51 11.24 -1.33
N TYR A 519 15.37 11.05 -0.66
CA TYR A 519 15.19 10.01 0.36
C TYR A 519 14.69 8.71 -0.30
N ASN A 520 15.60 7.76 -0.55
CA ASN A 520 15.23 6.35 -0.60
C ASN A 520 15.42 5.75 0.80
N ALA A 521 14.34 5.72 1.59
CA ALA A 521 14.34 5.05 2.88
C ALA A 521 14.12 3.54 2.67
N THR A 522 15.20 2.77 2.63
CA THR A 522 15.14 1.32 2.46
C THR A 522 14.65 0.63 3.73
N ALA A 523 13.34 0.37 3.82
CA ALA A 523 12.84 -0.74 4.62
C ALA A 523 13.20 -2.06 3.93
N GLU A 524 14.05 -2.86 4.58
CA GLU A 524 14.48 -4.19 4.13
C GLU A 524 13.32 -5.19 4.25
N CYS A 525 12.53 -5.32 3.19
CA CYS A 525 11.46 -6.32 3.09
C CYS A 525 11.87 -7.39 2.06
N GLY A 526 12.45 -8.48 2.57
CA GLY A 526 12.92 -9.63 1.80
C GLY A 526 13.25 -10.84 2.70
N PRO A 527 13.47 -12.04 2.11
CA PRO A 527 13.48 -13.31 2.85
C PRO A 527 14.80 -13.65 3.59
N ASP A 528 15.66 -12.68 3.92
CA ASP A 528 17.00 -12.97 4.46
C ASP A 528 16.93 -13.44 5.95
N PRO A 529 17.42 -14.65 6.29
CA PRO A 529 17.25 -15.19 7.63
C PRO A 529 18.13 -14.52 8.68
N ALA A 530 17.50 -13.65 9.48
CA ALA A 530 17.93 -13.20 10.80
C ALA A 530 19.24 -12.39 10.87
N TYR A 531 19.22 -11.18 10.30
CA TYR A 531 20.16 -10.10 10.65
C TYR A 531 19.41 -8.83 11.04
N THR A 532 19.67 -8.30 12.24
CA THR A 532 19.18 -6.97 12.64
C THR A 532 20.26 -5.93 12.31
N VAL A 533 20.14 -5.27 11.17
CA VAL A 533 20.95 -4.08 10.85
C VAL A 533 20.34 -2.89 11.58
N LEU A 534 20.98 -2.45 12.66
CA LEU A 534 20.60 -1.22 13.37
C LEU A 534 21.12 -0.01 12.58
N SER A 535 20.30 0.48 11.66
CA SER A 535 20.60 1.62 10.79
C SER A 535 20.52 2.96 11.54
N VAL A 536 21.59 3.30 12.26
CA VAL A 536 21.80 4.67 12.75
C VAL A 536 22.18 5.55 11.55
N PRO A 537 21.50 6.69 11.31
CA PRO A 537 21.61 7.38 10.03
C PRO A 537 22.90 8.21 9.92
N HIS A 538 23.98 7.61 9.43
CA HIS A 538 25.00 8.25 8.58
C HIS A 538 25.77 7.18 7.78
N VAL A 539 25.57 7.18 6.45
CA VAL A 539 26.28 6.39 5.42
C VAL A 539 27.78 6.78 5.40
N ILE A 540 28.81 6.02 4.99
CA ILE A 540 29.03 4.82 4.17
C ILE A 540 30.27 4.06 4.76
N ASN A 541 30.73 2.86 4.39
CA ASN A 541 30.41 1.93 3.28
C ASN A 541 30.72 0.45 3.65
N VAL A 542 30.44 -0.48 2.72
CA VAL A 542 31.00 -1.83 2.65
C VAL A 542 31.75 -2.00 1.32
N THR A 543 33.01 -2.45 1.37
CA THR A 543 33.79 -2.87 0.21
C THR A 543 34.47 -4.21 0.50
N ASP A 544 34.62 -5.02 -0.56
CA ASP A 544 35.05 -6.42 -0.60
C ASP A 544 34.14 -7.43 0.13
N ILE A 545 33.19 -7.97 -0.64
CA ILE A 545 32.80 -9.38 -0.51
C ILE A 545 33.70 -10.20 -1.45
N ASN A 546 34.61 -11.00 -0.89
CA ASN A 546 35.26 -12.12 -1.58
C ASN A 546 35.90 -13.05 -0.54
N ASP A 547 35.79 -14.37 -0.78
CA ASP A 547 36.14 -15.49 0.09
C ASP A 547 35.38 -15.50 1.46
N VAL A 548 34.61 -16.53 1.84
CA VAL A 548 34.93 -17.96 1.78
C VAL A 548 33.63 -18.80 1.67
N LEU A 549 33.42 -19.45 0.52
CA LEU A 549 32.60 -20.67 0.45
C LEU A 549 33.53 -21.90 0.42
N LYS A 550 33.75 -22.52 1.59
CA LYS A 550 34.03 -23.95 1.82
C LYS A 550 34.51 -24.16 3.27
N TYR A 551 33.77 -24.94 4.06
CA TYR A 551 34.16 -26.32 4.41
C TYR A 551 33.20 -26.89 5.47
N ASN A 552 32.51 -27.98 5.13
CA ASN A 552 32.00 -28.93 6.12
C ASN A 552 33.19 -29.60 6.83
N HIS A 553 33.13 -29.79 8.16
CA HIS A 553 33.47 -31.03 8.87
C HIS A 553 33.35 -30.86 10.41
N ALA A 554 33.04 -31.96 11.10
CA ALA A 554 32.89 -32.04 12.56
C ALA A 554 34.20 -32.49 13.27
N PRO A 555 34.18 -32.83 14.57
CA PRO A 555 34.49 -31.92 15.67
C PRO A 555 35.91 -32.10 16.23
N GLY A 556 36.50 -31.00 16.69
CA GLY A 556 37.77 -30.99 17.42
C GLY A 556 38.29 -29.56 17.56
N GLN A 557 38.66 -29.15 18.77
CA GLN A 557 39.01 -27.76 19.07
C GLN A 557 40.07 -27.22 18.09
N ARG A 558 39.67 -26.23 17.29
CA ARG A 558 40.57 -25.36 16.54
C ARG A 558 40.42 -23.96 17.10
N LEU A 559 41.53 -23.24 17.18
CA LEU A 559 41.48 -21.79 17.38
C LEU A 559 41.09 -21.15 16.04
N ASP A 560 40.37 -20.03 16.06
CA ASP A 560 40.25 -19.20 14.86
C ASP A 560 41.59 -18.52 14.51
N GLY A 561 41.64 -17.76 13.42
CA GLY A 561 42.82 -17.00 13.01
C GLY A 561 43.29 -15.92 14.00
N SER A 562 42.55 -15.70 15.10
CA SER A 562 42.93 -14.81 16.21
C SER A 562 43.40 -15.57 17.46
N GLY A 563 43.52 -16.90 17.39
CA GLY A 563 44.07 -17.72 18.48
C GLY A 563 43.07 -18.00 19.62
N MET A 564 41.75 -17.87 19.39
CA MET A 564 40.73 -18.09 20.44
C MET A 564 39.92 -19.38 20.25
N PRO A 565 39.59 -20.14 21.32
CA PRO A 565 38.70 -21.30 21.25
C PRO A 565 37.25 -20.90 20.95
N TRP A 566 36.53 -21.75 20.21
CA TRP A 566 35.17 -21.46 19.70
C TRP A 566 34.04 -21.55 20.74
N GLU A 567 34.33 -21.98 21.98
CA GLU A 567 33.33 -22.33 23.00
C GLU A 567 33.12 -21.23 24.06
N ARG A 568 33.26 -19.93 23.71
CA ARG A 568 33.06 -18.83 24.66
C ARG A 568 32.35 -17.63 24.06
N ASP A 569 31.41 -17.08 24.81
CA ASP A 569 30.74 -15.83 24.49
C ASP A 569 31.70 -14.64 24.64
N TYR A 570 31.80 -13.80 23.60
CA TYR A 570 32.59 -12.59 23.63
C TYR A 570 31.92 -11.44 22.85
N VAL A 571 32.26 -10.21 23.24
CA VAL A 571 31.97 -8.99 22.48
C VAL A 571 33.30 -8.41 22.01
N ARG A 572 33.42 -8.12 20.72
CA ARG A 572 34.53 -7.32 20.17
C ARG A 572 34.03 -6.00 19.62
N VAL A 573 34.83 -4.96 19.82
CA VAL A 573 34.66 -3.66 19.17
C VAL A 573 35.94 -3.33 18.41
N GLN A 574 35.81 -2.93 17.15
CA GLN A 574 36.96 -2.47 16.37
C GLN A 574 37.09 -0.95 16.48
N ASN A 575 38.28 -0.47 16.83
CA ASN A 575 38.61 0.95 16.74
C ASN A 575 38.82 1.31 15.25
N PRO A 576 37.97 2.16 14.64
CA PRO A 576 37.99 2.40 13.20
C PRO A 576 39.23 3.16 12.73
N THR A 577 39.85 3.96 13.60
CA THR A 577 41.01 4.81 13.28
C THR A 577 42.33 4.03 13.28
N THR A 578 42.45 3.00 14.13
CA THR A 578 43.68 2.22 14.33
C THR A 578 43.58 0.78 13.83
N GLY A 579 42.37 0.31 13.51
CA GLY A 579 42.10 -1.08 13.12
C GLY A 579 42.23 -2.10 14.26
N THR A 580 42.59 -1.66 15.48
CA THR A 580 42.78 -2.54 16.64
C THR A 580 41.44 -3.03 17.18
N TRP A 581 41.48 -4.19 17.84
CA TRP A 581 40.30 -4.87 18.37
C TRP A 581 40.35 -4.92 19.89
N GLU A 582 39.34 -4.36 20.53
CA GLU A 582 39.10 -4.53 21.96
C GLU A 582 38.10 -5.67 22.15
N THR A 583 38.28 -6.46 23.22
CA THR A 583 37.49 -7.68 23.46
C THR A 583 37.10 -7.79 24.93
N SER A 584 35.80 -7.75 25.21
CA SER A 584 35.24 -8.16 26.50
C SER A 584 34.80 -9.62 26.44
N ARG A 585 34.75 -10.27 27.60
CA ARG A 585 34.37 -11.67 27.76
C ARG A 585 33.23 -11.75 28.77
N LEU A 586 32.26 -12.62 28.52
CA LEU A 586 31.23 -12.90 29.51
C LEU A 586 31.90 -13.49 30.76
N SER A 587 31.67 -12.88 31.92
CA SER A 587 32.17 -13.43 33.18
C SER A 587 31.48 -14.75 33.51
N ALA A 588 32.11 -15.58 34.36
CA ALA A 588 31.48 -16.82 34.84
C ALA A 588 30.19 -16.58 35.67
N ALA A 589 29.86 -15.33 35.97
CA ALA A 589 28.62 -14.90 36.63
C ALA A 589 27.53 -14.41 35.65
N GLY A 590 27.74 -14.54 34.33
CA GLY A 590 26.74 -14.18 33.32
C GLY A 590 26.58 -12.68 33.08
N THR A 591 27.54 -11.86 33.53
CA THR A 591 27.54 -10.40 33.34
C THR A 591 28.74 -9.93 32.53
N TRP A 592 28.50 -8.98 31.62
CA TRP A 592 29.52 -8.14 30.98
C TRP A 592 29.87 -6.99 31.93
N SER A 593 31.16 -6.68 32.10
CA SER A 593 31.63 -5.67 33.06
C SER A 593 32.65 -4.68 32.52
N ASP A 594 32.89 -4.67 31.21
CA ASP A 594 33.81 -3.74 30.56
C ASP A 594 33.03 -2.62 29.84
N SER A 595 33.53 -1.39 29.97
CA SER A 595 33.11 -0.23 29.20
C SER A 595 34.19 0.09 28.17
N PHE A 596 33.80 0.27 26.90
CA PHE A 596 34.72 0.67 25.83
C PHE A 596 34.62 2.18 25.59
N ASP A 597 35.75 2.90 25.65
CA ASP A 597 35.80 4.33 25.33
C ASP A 597 35.91 4.49 23.80
N LEU A 598 34.86 5.02 23.16
CA LEU A 598 34.79 5.17 21.70
C LEU A 598 35.17 6.60 21.25
N PRO A 599 35.89 6.76 20.12
CA PRO A 599 36.16 8.09 19.55
C PRO A 599 34.85 8.80 19.16
N SER A 600 34.77 10.11 19.43
CA SER A 600 33.51 10.87 19.41
C SER A 600 32.81 11.02 18.05
N ASP A 601 33.51 10.79 16.93
CA ASP A 601 33.07 11.25 15.60
C ASP A 601 33.24 10.19 14.50
N THR A 602 33.32 8.90 14.85
CA THR A 602 33.45 7.80 13.87
C THR A 602 32.61 6.59 14.24
N GLY A 603 31.84 6.05 13.28
CA GLY A 603 31.06 4.84 13.46
C GLY A 603 31.91 3.62 13.88
N PHE A 604 31.36 2.79 14.74
CA PHE A 604 32.00 1.61 15.32
C PHE A 604 31.29 0.32 14.89
N ARG A 605 31.98 -0.81 14.94
CA ARG A 605 31.40 -2.13 14.67
C ARG A 605 31.47 -3.01 15.92
N VAL A 606 30.31 -3.50 16.37
CA VAL A 606 30.19 -4.44 17.50
C VAL A 606 29.96 -5.84 16.96
N TYR A 607 30.76 -6.80 17.42
CA TYR A 607 30.63 -8.20 17.07
C TYR A 607 30.33 -9.01 18.32
N ILE A 608 29.12 -9.58 18.37
CA ILE A 608 28.68 -10.48 19.43
C ILE A 608 28.72 -11.90 18.88
N LYS A 609 29.44 -12.81 19.54
CA LYS A 609 29.41 -14.24 19.18
C LYS A 609 29.04 -15.04 20.41
N SER A 610 27.98 -15.84 20.31
CA SER A 610 27.68 -16.86 21.32
C SER A 610 28.33 -18.20 20.96
N GLY A 611 28.88 -18.89 21.96
CA GLY A 611 29.38 -20.25 21.85
C GLY A 611 28.30 -21.33 22.01
N HIS A 612 27.04 -20.93 22.22
CA HIS A 612 25.91 -21.83 22.49
C HIS A 612 24.74 -21.55 21.53
N THR A 613 23.92 -22.57 21.30
CA THR A 613 22.65 -22.43 20.57
C THR A 613 21.76 -21.46 21.35
N VAL A 614 21.62 -20.22 20.85
CA VAL A 614 20.84 -19.17 21.52
C VAL A 614 19.37 -19.57 21.52
N PRO A 615 18.69 -19.65 22.67
CA PRO A 615 17.24 -19.81 22.69
C PRO A 615 16.59 -18.61 21.99
N THR A 616 15.54 -18.84 21.20
CA THR A 616 14.83 -17.83 20.37
C THR A 616 14.23 -16.64 21.13
N ASN A 617 14.38 -16.60 22.46
CA ASN A 617 13.71 -15.68 23.37
C ASN A 617 14.70 -14.85 24.22
N VAL A 618 15.97 -14.73 23.80
CA VAL A 618 16.98 -13.90 24.50
C VAL A 618 17.09 -12.54 23.81
N VAL A 619 16.69 -11.48 24.53
CA VAL A 619 16.87 -10.09 24.10
C VAL A 619 18.20 -9.55 24.66
N TYR A 620 19.11 -9.15 23.78
CA TYR A 620 20.29 -8.38 24.15
C TYR A 620 19.90 -6.89 24.25
N ARG A 621 20.31 -6.20 25.31
CA ARG A 621 20.16 -4.75 25.46
C ARG A 621 21.54 -4.09 25.53
N MET A 622 21.74 -2.97 24.85
CA MET A 622 23.06 -2.36 24.69
C MET A 622 23.06 -0.93 25.25
N LEU A 623 23.27 -0.83 26.55
CA LEU A 623 23.30 0.43 27.27
C LEU A 623 24.53 1.27 26.86
N MET A 624 24.32 2.25 25.98
CA MET A 624 25.32 3.24 25.59
C MET A 624 25.25 4.46 26.50
N ARG A 625 26.34 5.24 26.55
CA ARG A 625 26.32 6.59 27.15
C ARG A 625 26.86 7.61 26.18
N ASP A 626 26.22 8.78 26.15
CA ASP A 626 26.73 9.92 25.40
C ASP A 626 27.92 10.59 26.13
N THR A 627 28.53 11.58 25.48
CA THR A 627 29.67 12.35 26.02
C THR A 627 29.29 13.25 27.21
N LEU A 628 28.00 13.35 27.56
CA LEU A 628 27.48 14.07 28.72
C LEU A 628 27.09 13.11 29.87
N GLY A 629 27.16 11.79 29.63
CA GLY A 629 26.91 10.73 30.61
C GLY A 629 25.47 10.22 30.67
N TYR A 630 24.59 10.62 29.75
CA TYR A 630 23.21 10.14 29.68
C TYR A 630 23.15 8.72 29.11
N LEU A 631 22.25 7.90 29.67
CA LEU A 631 22.04 6.52 29.24
C LEU A 631 21.11 6.44 28.02
N MET A 632 21.49 5.63 27.04
CA MET A 632 20.66 5.20 25.90
C MET A 632 20.61 3.66 25.93
N GLU A 633 19.45 3.03 25.70
CA GLU A 633 19.24 1.57 25.85
C GLU A 633 19.00 0.84 24.52
#